data_AF-A0AAV2M2R3-F1
#
_entry.id   AF-A0AAV2M2R3-F1
#
_cell.length_a   1.000
_cell.length_b   1.000
_cell.length_c   1.000
_cell.angle_alpha   90.00
_cell.angle_beta   90.00
_cell.angle_gamma   90.00
#
_symmetry.space_group_name_H-M   'P 1'
#
loop_
_entity.id
_entity.type
_entity.pdbx_description
1 polymer ?
#
loop_
_entity_poly.entity_id
_entity_poly.type
_entity_poly.pdbx_seq_one_letter_code
_entity_poly.pdbx_strand_id
1 'polypeptide(L)'
;MERAVSLPNQPDRTTTVTLVESSPSPSGLDLVSSYQTMRAGDPMDLVALASQVQKGDDFIKANACNKLTVIADQIRYLQEQARKVLEEAKRDADLHHAACNMVKKPGNMYYLYQRPSGQKYFSIVSPKHKRKSSDPVKF
;
A
#
# COMPACT_ATOMS: atom_id res chain seq x y z
N MET A 1 9.89 -16.99 -44.31
CA MET A 1 9.64 -15.88 -43.34
C MET A 1 8.48 -15.12 -43.94
N GLU A 2 7.28 -15.07 -43.37
CA GLU A 2 6.93 -14.88 -41.97
C GLU A 2 5.80 -15.81 -41.49
N ARG A 3 5.86 -16.13 -40.20
CA ARG A 3 4.87 -16.91 -39.46
C ARG A 3 3.67 -16.02 -39.16
N ALA A 4 2.47 -16.39 -39.61
CA ALA A 4 1.24 -15.90 -39.02
C ALA A 4 1.14 -16.49 -37.59
N VAL A 5 1.33 -15.65 -36.58
CA VAL A 5 1.15 -16.01 -35.18
C VAL A 5 -0.34 -15.94 -34.88
N SER A 6 -1.01 -17.08 -34.88
CA SER A 6 -2.38 -17.20 -34.35
C SER A 6 -2.34 -17.09 -32.83
N LEU A 7 -2.97 -16.07 -32.25
CA LEU A 7 -3.23 -16.02 -30.80
C LEU A 7 -4.35 -16.99 -30.44
N PRO A 8 -4.20 -17.84 -29.41
CA PRO A 8 -5.24 -18.76 -29.00
C PRO A 8 -6.28 -18.06 -28.10
N ASN A 9 -7.54 -18.23 -28.48
CA ASN A 9 -8.67 -18.41 -27.55
C ASN A 9 -8.93 -17.28 -26.54
N GLN A 10 -9.48 -16.15 -27.01
CA GLN A 10 -10.33 -15.34 -26.14
C GLN A 10 -11.76 -15.91 -26.20
N PRO A 11 -12.39 -16.24 -25.06
CA PRO A 11 -13.80 -16.60 -25.06
C PRO A 11 -14.59 -15.37 -25.46
N ASP A 12 -15.23 -15.46 -26.62
CA ASP A 12 -16.19 -14.50 -27.14
C ASP A 12 -17.38 -14.44 -26.18
N ARG A 13 -17.27 -13.67 -25.10
CA ARG A 13 -18.37 -13.43 -24.16
C ARG A 13 -19.35 -12.46 -24.83
N THR A 14 -20.12 -12.98 -25.78
CA THR A 14 -21.38 -12.36 -26.18
C THR A 14 -22.28 -12.38 -24.96
N THR A 15 -22.33 -11.25 -24.26
CA THR A 15 -23.23 -11.06 -23.12
C THR A 15 -24.63 -10.96 -23.71
N THR A 16 -25.39 -12.06 -23.71
CA THR A 16 -26.77 -12.08 -24.18
C THR A 16 -27.64 -11.32 -23.18
N VAL A 17 -27.84 -10.03 -23.42
CA VAL A 17 -28.73 -9.19 -22.62
C VAL A 17 -30.17 -9.62 -22.91
N THR A 18 -30.88 -10.10 -21.88
CA THR A 18 -32.30 -10.43 -21.98
C THR A 18 -33.10 -9.12 -22.02
N LEU A 19 -33.63 -8.76 -23.18
CA LEU A 19 -34.43 -7.56 -23.36
C LEU A 19 -35.89 -7.85 -23.00
N VAL A 20 -36.56 -6.84 -22.43
CA VAL A 20 -38.01 -6.88 -22.12
C VAL A 20 -38.82 -6.77 -23.41
N GLU A 21 -39.95 -7.49 -23.48
CA GLU A 21 -40.87 -7.42 -24.62
C GLU A 21 -41.44 -6.00 -24.80
N SER A 22 -41.50 -5.55 -26.05
CA SER A 22 -42.12 -4.26 -26.38
C SER A 22 -43.64 -4.37 -26.30
N SER A 23 -44.29 -3.45 -25.59
CA SER A 23 -45.76 -3.35 -25.52
C SER A 23 -46.24 -2.01 -26.10
N PRO A 24 -47.23 -2.00 -27.00
CA PRO A 24 -47.78 -0.76 -27.56
C PRO A 24 -48.71 -0.01 -26.58
N SER A 25 -49.13 -0.68 -25.50
CA SER A 25 -50.04 -0.16 -24.48
C SER A 25 -49.57 -0.50 -23.05
N PRO A 26 -48.41 0.02 -22.61
CA PRO A 26 -47.94 -0.20 -21.25
C PRO A 26 -49.00 0.29 -20.26
N SER A 27 -49.33 -0.52 -19.25
CA SER A 27 -50.39 -0.24 -18.27
C SER A 27 -51.81 -0.03 -18.84
N GLY A 28 -52.07 -0.47 -20.09
CA GLY A 28 -53.38 -0.38 -20.73
C GLY A 28 -53.71 0.99 -21.34
N LEU A 29 -52.74 1.92 -21.38
CA LEU A 29 -52.88 3.23 -22.02
C LEU A 29 -52.21 3.21 -23.39
N ASP A 30 -52.90 3.72 -24.42
CA ASP A 30 -52.41 3.73 -25.79
C ASP A 30 -51.36 4.83 -25.98
N LEU A 31 -50.21 4.48 -26.56
CA LEU A 31 -49.13 5.44 -26.77
C LEU A 31 -49.49 6.41 -27.90
N VAL A 32 -49.36 7.72 -27.63
CA VAL A 32 -49.64 8.79 -28.62
C VAL A 32 -48.83 8.62 -29.91
N SER A 33 -47.62 8.06 -29.81
CA SER A 33 -46.86 7.60 -30.96
C SER A 33 -45.92 6.48 -30.56
N SER A 34 -46.31 5.24 -30.84
CA SER A 34 -45.46 4.05 -30.66
C SER A 34 -44.11 4.19 -31.37
N TYR A 35 -44.08 4.84 -32.54
CA TYR A 35 -42.86 5.09 -33.30
C TYR A 35 -41.88 6.03 -32.59
N GLN A 36 -42.35 7.12 -31.97
CA GLN A 36 -41.44 8.03 -31.25
C GLN A 36 -40.95 7.44 -29.93
N THR A 37 -41.79 6.66 -29.25
CA THR A 37 -41.44 6.01 -27.99
C THR A 37 -40.57 4.76 -28.16
N MET A 38 -40.68 4.08 -29.30
CA MET A 38 -39.88 2.90 -29.66
C MET A 38 -38.75 3.22 -30.63
N ARG A 39 -38.58 4.49 -31.02
CA ARG A 39 -37.48 4.90 -31.89
C ARG A 39 -36.19 4.57 -31.15
N ALA A 40 -35.34 3.76 -31.76
CA ALA A 40 -33.94 3.74 -31.36
C ALA A 40 -33.44 5.19 -31.43
N GLY A 41 -32.86 5.69 -30.32
CA GLY A 41 -32.28 7.03 -30.26
C GLY A 41 -31.23 7.26 -31.36
N ASP A 42 -30.59 8.42 -31.37
CA ASP A 42 -29.46 8.62 -32.28
C ASP A 42 -28.45 7.50 -32.04
N PRO A 43 -28.02 6.72 -33.06
CA PRO A 43 -26.98 5.71 -32.90
C PRO A 43 -25.72 6.23 -32.21
N MET A 44 -25.45 7.53 -32.29
CA MET A 44 -24.36 8.20 -31.57
C MET A 44 -24.56 8.25 -30.05
N ASP A 45 -25.79 8.17 -29.53
CA ASP A 45 -26.07 8.14 -28.09
C ASP A 45 -25.50 6.88 -27.43
N LEU A 46 -25.51 5.75 -28.13
CA LEU A 46 -24.91 4.51 -27.63
C LEU A 46 -23.39 4.63 -27.51
N VAL A 47 -22.76 5.30 -28.48
CA VAL A 47 -21.31 5.59 -28.47
C VAL A 47 -20.98 6.59 -27.37
N ALA A 48 -21.79 7.63 -27.19
CA ALA A 48 -21.64 8.61 -26.12
C ALA A 48 -21.77 7.95 -24.73
N LEU A 49 -22.75 7.05 -24.56
CA LEU A 49 -22.92 6.27 -23.35
C LEU A 49 -21.71 5.37 -23.08
N ALA A 50 -21.23 4.64 -24.09
CA ALA A 50 -20.04 3.80 -23.96
C ALA A 50 -18.79 4.62 -23.55
N SER A 51 -18.62 5.83 -24.11
CA SER A 51 -17.56 6.75 -23.72
C SER A 51 -17.69 7.21 -22.26
N GLN A 52 -18.90 7.49 -21.80
CA GLN A 52 -19.17 7.90 -20.43
C GLN A 52 -18.90 6.75 -19.43
N VAL A 53 -19.30 5.53 -19.76
CA VAL A 53 -19.02 4.33 -18.95
C VAL A 53 -17.51 4.11 -18.83
N GLN A 54 -16.78 4.18 -19.95
CA GLN A 54 -15.32 4.04 -19.96
C GLN A 54 -14.64 5.08 -19.06
N LYS A 55 -15.06 6.35 -19.13
CA LYS A 55 -14.56 7.41 -18.25
C LYS A 55 -14.86 7.11 -16.78
N GLY A 56 -16.07 6.61 -16.48
CA GLY A 56 -16.46 6.19 -15.14
C GLY A 56 -15.54 5.11 -14.58
N ASP A 57 -15.23 4.10 -15.39
CA ASP A 57 -14.31 3.03 -15.01
C ASP A 57 -12.89 3.56 -14.74
N ASP A 58 -12.42 4.49 -15.56
CA ASP A 58 -11.10 5.11 -15.36
C ASP A 58 -11.05 5.92 -14.05
N PHE A 59 -12.13 6.64 -13.71
CA PHE A 59 -12.23 7.34 -12.42
C PHE A 59 -12.24 6.38 -11.23
N ILE A 60 -12.97 5.25 -11.34
CA ILE A 60 -13.02 4.23 -10.29
C ILE A 60 -11.63 3.64 -10.07
N LYS A 61 -10.92 3.29 -11.15
CA LYS A 61 -9.55 2.78 -11.10
C LYS A 61 -8.61 3.79 -10.46
N ALA A 62 -8.62 5.04 -10.92
CA ALA A 62 -7.76 6.09 -10.38
C ALA A 62 -8.02 6.32 -8.87
N ASN A 63 -9.29 6.37 -8.47
CA ASN A 63 -9.66 6.54 -7.07
C ASN A 63 -9.20 5.35 -6.19
N ALA A 64 -9.38 4.12 -6.69
CA ALA A 64 -8.90 2.92 -6.00
C ALA A 64 -7.37 2.93 -5.86
N CYS A 65 -6.64 3.22 -6.93
CA CYS A 65 -5.18 3.34 -6.92
C CYS A 65 -4.71 4.37 -5.90
N ASN A 66 -5.30 5.57 -5.89
CA ASN A 66 -4.92 6.62 -4.94
C ASN A 66 -5.11 6.18 -3.48
N LYS A 67 -6.25 5.53 -3.17
CA LYS A 67 -6.50 4.99 -1.83
C LYS A 67 -5.52 3.89 -1.44
N LEU A 68 -5.21 2.98 -2.38
CA LEU A 68 -4.24 1.92 -2.16
C LEU A 68 -2.82 2.46 -1.94
N THR A 69 -2.43 3.53 -2.63
CA THR A 69 -1.14 4.19 -2.41
C THR A 69 -1.03 4.73 -0.99
N VAL A 70 -2.07 5.42 -0.49
CA VAL A 70 -2.09 5.92 0.90
C VAL A 70 -1.96 4.77 1.90
N ILE A 71 -2.68 3.67 1.69
CA ILE A 71 -2.60 2.49 2.56
C ILE A 71 -1.19 1.88 2.52
N ALA A 72 -0.58 1.77 1.33
CA ALA A 72 0.77 1.23 1.18
C ALA A 72 1.79 2.07 1.95
N ASP A 73 1.67 3.39 1.91
CA ASP A 73 2.56 4.30 2.64
C ASP A 73 2.38 4.20 4.15
N GLN A 74 1.14 4.05 4.63
CA GLN A 74 0.87 3.78 6.04
C GLN A 74 1.49 2.45 6.51
N ILE A 75 1.37 1.39 5.71
CA ILE A 75 1.98 0.09 6.03
C ILE A 75 3.50 0.21 6.13
N ARG A 76 4.15 0.88 5.16
CA ARG A 76 5.60 1.12 5.18
C ARG A 76 6.02 1.89 6.43
N TYR A 77 5.27 2.94 6.77
CA TYR A 77 5.53 3.71 7.98
C TYR A 77 5.45 2.84 9.24
N LEU A 78 4.40 2.03 9.37
CA LEU A 78 4.24 1.13 10.52
C LEU A 78 5.35 0.07 10.60
N GLN A 79 5.77 -0.49 9.46
CA GLN A 79 6.89 -1.44 9.40
C GLN A 79 8.19 -0.79 9.88
N GLU A 80 8.47 0.45 9.49
CA GLU A 80 9.66 1.18 9.92
C GLU A 80 9.60 1.52 11.42
N GLN A 81 8.43 1.88 11.95
CA GLN A 81 8.25 2.07 13.40
C GLN A 81 8.50 0.76 14.15
N ALA A 82 7.95 -0.36 13.69
CA ALA A 82 8.18 -1.66 14.30
C ALA A 82 9.68 -2.04 14.29
N ARG A 83 10.39 -1.77 13.18
CA ARG A 83 11.84 -1.99 13.08
C ARG A 83 12.60 -1.19 14.14
N LYS A 84 12.28 0.11 14.29
CA LYS A 84 12.92 0.98 15.30
C LYS A 84 12.70 0.48 16.71
N VAL A 85 11.47 0.10 17.06
CA VAL A 85 11.15 -0.46 18.40
C VAL A 85 11.95 -1.73 18.67
N LEU A 86 12.09 -2.63 17.69
CA LEU A 86 12.89 -3.84 17.85
C LEU A 86 14.39 -3.54 18.01
N GLU A 87 14.92 -2.57 17.27
CA GLU A 87 16.31 -2.14 17.40
C GLU A 87 16.60 -1.47 18.73
N GLU A 88 15.67 -0.66 19.23
CA GLU A 88 15.72 -0.07 20.56
C GLU A 88 15.69 -1.15 21.65
N ALA A 89 14.71 -2.04 21.62
CA ALA A 89 14.61 -3.14 22.57
C ALA A 89 15.87 -4.02 22.58
N LYS A 90 16.43 -4.32 21.39
CA LYS A 90 17.69 -5.07 21.28
C LYS A 90 18.86 -4.31 21.87
N ARG A 91 18.98 -3.01 21.59
CA ARG A 91 20.05 -2.16 22.14
C ARG A 91 19.96 -2.10 23.66
N ASP A 92 18.76 -1.91 24.20
CA ASP A 92 18.52 -1.85 25.63
C ASP A 92 18.84 -3.19 26.29
N ALA A 93 18.46 -4.31 25.67
CA ALA A 93 18.83 -5.64 26.13
C ALA A 93 20.36 -5.85 26.13
N ASP A 94 21.05 -5.46 25.05
CA ASP A 94 22.51 -5.50 24.94
C ASP A 94 23.20 -4.65 26.04
N LEU A 95 22.67 -3.45 26.30
CA LEU A 95 23.17 -2.54 27.32
C LEU A 95 22.90 -3.05 28.75
N HIS A 96 21.79 -3.74 28.97
CA HIS A 96 21.48 -4.38 30.24
C HIS A 96 22.39 -5.58 30.52
N HIS A 97 22.71 -6.39 29.50
CA HIS A 97 23.55 -7.59 29.65
C HIS A 97 25.07 -7.31 29.61
N ALA A 98 25.50 -6.13 29.17
CA ALA A 98 26.93 -5.82 29.11
C ALA A 98 27.57 -5.84 30.51
N ALA A 99 28.79 -6.41 30.57
CA ALA A 99 29.51 -6.61 31.82
C ALA A 99 29.77 -5.28 32.55
N CYS A 100 29.49 -5.26 33.84
CA CYS A 100 29.63 -4.06 34.66
C CYS A 100 30.30 -4.41 35.99
N ASN A 101 31.48 -3.83 36.24
CA ASN A 101 32.20 -3.97 37.51
C ASN A 101 31.87 -2.82 38.48
N MET A 102 30.82 -2.04 38.19
CA MET A 102 30.43 -0.85 38.94
C MET A 102 28.90 -0.77 39.03
N VAL A 103 28.39 -0.09 40.05
CA VAL A 103 26.95 0.16 40.19
C VAL A 103 26.56 1.31 39.25
N LYS A 104 25.59 1.05 38.35
CA LYS A 104 25.00 2.06 37.48
C LYS A 104 24.09 2.97 38.31
N LYS A 105 24.36 4.28 38.32
CA LYS A 105 23.58 5.30 39.02
C LYS A 105 22.79 6.11 37.98
N PRO A 106 21.46 6.26 38.15
CA PRO A 106 20.66 7.10 37.26
C PRO A 106 21.21 8.52 37.16
N GLY A 107 21.17 9.10 35.96
CA GLY A 107 21.64 10.44 35.67
C GLY A 107 23.13 10.54 35.30
N ASN A 108 23.93 9.50 35.56
CA ASN A 108 25.35 9.47 35.20
C ASN A 108 25.57 9.00 33.76
N MET A 109 26.61 9.54 33.13
CA MET A 109 27.03 9.16 31.79
C MET A 109 28.04 8.02 31.86
N TYR A 110 27.79 6.97 31.08
CA TYR A 110 28.66 5.82 30.97
C TYR A 110 29.05 5.59 29.52
N TYR A 111 30.26 5.05 29.30
CA TYR A 111 30.79 4.76 27.99
C TYR A 111 30.93 3.25 27.83
N LEU A 112 30.42 2.72 26.71
CA LEU A 112 30.54 1.30 26.39
C LEU A 112 31.78 1.08 25.51
N TYR A 113 32.62 0.15 25.94
CA TYR A 113 33.83 -0.27 25.23
C TYR A 113 33.72 -1.74 24.84
N GLN A 114 34.43 -2.11 23.78
CA GLN A 114 34.59 -3.50 23.37
C GLN A 114 36.06 -3.91 23.50
N ARG A 115 36.32 -5.03 24.18
CA ARG A 115 37.66 -5.63 24.25
C ARG A 115 38.00 -6.33 22.93
N PRO A 116 39.30 -6.60 22.64
CA PRO A 116 39.68 -7.45 21.51
C PRO A 116 39.05 -8.85 21.56
N SER A 117 38.72 -9.35 22.75
CA SER A 117 37.98 -10.61 22.94
C SER A 117 36.50 -10.55 22.53
N GLY A 118 36.01 -9.39 22.09
CA GLY A 118 34.61 -9.16 21.73
C GLY A 118 33.71 -8.75 22.89
N GLN A 119 34.16 -8.87 24.15
CA GLN A 119 33.37 -8.56 25.33
C GLN A 119 33.09 -7.04 25.45
N LYS A 120 31.82 -6.68 25.58
CA LYS A 120 31.36 -5.31 25.86
C LYS A 120 31.35 -5.03 27.37
N TYR A 121 31.82 -3.85 27.78
CA TYR A 121 31.86 -3.44 29.20
C TYR A 121 31.68 -1.93 29.37
N PHE A 122 31.12 -1.51 30.50
CA PHE A 122 30.93 -0.09 30.85
C PHE A 122 32.13 0.52 31.58
N SER A 123 32.37 1.80 31.35
CA SER A 123 33.32 2.64 32.07
C SER A 123 32.77 4.06 32.25
N ILE A 124 33.10 4.72 33.36
CA ILE A 124 32.76 6.14 33.62
C ILE A 124 33.74 7.08 32.89
N VAL A 125 34.91 6.57 32.50
CA VAL A 125 35.97 7.38 31.88
C VAL A 125 35.64 7.62 30.42
N SER A 126 35.50 8.90 30.05
CA SER A 126 35.32 9.33 28.66
C SER A 126 36.54 8.97 27.80
N PRO A 127 36.37 8.66 26.50
CA PRO A 127 37.47 8.39 25.59
C PRO A 127 38.15 9.71 25.20
N LYS A 128 38.91 10.31 26.11
CA LYS A 128 39.68 11.53 25.81
C LYS A 128 40.86 11.27 24.86
N HIS A 129 41.28 10.00 24.66
CA HIS A 129 42.54 9.72 23.96
C HIS A 129 42.65 8.32 23.33
N LYS A 130 41.95 8.06 22.22
CA LYS A 130 42.29 7.00 21.22
C LYS A 130 41.73 5.56 21.40
N ARG A 131 40.66 5.30 22.15
CA ARG A 131 39.93 4.01 22.05
C ARG A 131 38.56 4.23 21.43
N LYS A 132 38.22 3.46 20.38
CA LYS A 132 36.89 3.43 19.78
C LYS A 132 35.88 3.04 20.88
N SER A 133 35.18 4.01 21.45
CA SER A 133 33.99 3.76 22.24
C SER A 133 32.78 4.07 21.38
N SER A 134 31.63 3.49 21.73
CA SER A 134 30.35 4.01 21.23
C SER A 134 30.01 5.34 21.91
N ASP A 135 28.91 5.93 21.46
CA ASP A 135 28.30 7.12 22.05
C ASP A 135 28.03 6.95 23.56
N PRO A 136 28.06 8.05 24.34
CA PRO A 136 27.74 8.00 25.75
C PRO A 136 26.31 7.50 25.98
N VAL A 137 26.17 6.56 26.91
CA VAL A 137 24.90 6.00 27.35
C VAL A 137 24.57 6.61 28.71
N LYS A 138 23.43 7.27 28.80
CA LYS A 138 22.89 7.79 30.07
C LYS A 138 21.93 6.75 30.63
N PHE A 139 22.19 6.31 31.87
CA PHE A 139 21.29 5.43 32.63
C PHE A 139 20.36 6.24 33.53
#